data_AF-A0AAX2IZF2-F1
#
_entry.id   AF-A0AAX2IZF2-F1
#
_cell.length_a   1.000
_cell.length_b   1.000
_cell.length_c   1.000
_cell.angle_alpha   90.00
_cell.angle_beta   90.00
_cell.angle_gamma   90.00
#
_symmetry.space_group_name_H-M   'P 1'
#
loop_
_entity.id
_entity.type
_entity.pdbx_description
1 polymer ?
#
loop_
_entity_poly.entity_id
_entity_poly.type
_entity_poly.pdbx_seq_one_letter_code
_entity_poly.pdbx_strand_id
1 'polypeptide(L)'
;MIRYFFKALFFFVGFMNQVSALPWFEHENDFRNNNKLRYRAHDEIKKSQIDFSGIWSGQCDNNPAVGLTIKHTRDHISISYGFMEEKYILGEVRAESSSRLSLSESGNTTVRWNHDNTALIFINYHLFINETGSLNVFFSKVSMALEQEQLVVKGQHFQTGNTLDDIKQETISCIYDRK
;
A
#
# COMPACT_ATOMS: atom_id res chain seq x y z
N MET A 1 22.19 32.03 45.11
CA MET A 1 21.54 30.76 44.75
C MET A 1 20.24 30.99 43.93
N ILE A 2 20.22 31.95 42.98
CA ILE A 2 19.05 32.36 42.17
C ILE A 2 19.55 32.70 40.74
N ARG A 3 20.20 31.77 40.04
CA ARG A 3 20.67 32.04 38.65
C ARG A 3 20.61 30.85 37.67
N TYR A 4 20.11 29.69 38.09
CA TYR A 4 20.02 28.51 37.21
C TYR A 4 18.59 28.12 36.81
N PHE A 5 17.56 28.81 37.31
CA PHE A 5 16.16 28.46 37.03
C PHE A 5 15.60 28.97 35.69
N PHE A 6 16.33 29.83 34.96
CA PHE A 6 15.79 30.50 33.77
C PHE A 6 16.23 29.91 32.41
N LYS A 7 17.03 28.84 32.40
CA LYS A 7 17.46 28.20 31.13
C LYS A 7 16.75 26.88 30.79
N ALA A 8 15.92 26.35 31.70
CA ALA A 8 15.14 25.13 31.45
C ALA A 8 13.76 25.40 30.80
N LEU A 9 13.31 26.67 30.75
CA LEU A 9 11.97 27.02 30.26
C LEU A 9 11.90 27.31 28.75
N PHE A 10 13.03 27.35 28.03
CA PHE A 10 13.06 27.65 26.59
C PHE A 10 13.27 26.44 25.67
N PHE A 11 13.47 25.23 26.22
CA PHE A 11 13.62 24.01 25.42
C PHE A 11 12.32 23.23 25.19
N PHE A 12 11.21 23.62 25.81
CA PHE A 12 9.93 22.91 25.69
C PHE A 12 8.93 23.51 24.68
N VAL A 13 9.25 24.63 24.03
CA VAL A 13 8.32 25.33 23.10
C VAL A 13 8.62 25.01 21.62
N GLY A 14 9.65 24.21 21.33
CA GLY A 14 10.11 23.96 19.96
C GLY A 14 9.55 22.73 19.23
N PHE A 15 8.88 21.80 19.92
CA PHE A 15 8.52 20.49 19.34
C PHE A 15 7.01 20.23 19.16
N MET A 16 6.13 21.20 19.41
CA MET A 16 4.67 20.97 19.30
C MET A 16 4.04 21.40 17.97
N ASN A 17 4.80 21.86 16.97
CA ASN A 17 4.24 22.41 15.72
C ASN A 17 4.39 21.51 14.47
N GLN A 18 4.63 20.20 14.62
CA GLN A 18 4.73 19.30 13.45
C GLN A 18 3.80 18.07 13.49
N VAL A 19 2.77 18.06 14.34
CA VAL A 19 1.79 16.95 14.37
C VAL A 19 0.70 17.13 13.30
N SER A 20 0.56 18.33 12.73
CA SER A 20 -0.44 18.68 11.70
C SER A 20 0.02 18.43 10.26
N ALA A 21 1.13 17.71 10.05
CA ALA A 21 1.60 17.33 8.71
C ALA A 21 1.15 15.93 8.27
N LEU A 22 0.38 15.22 9.10
CA LEU A 22 -0.13 13.89 8.77
C LEU A 22 -1.55 14.01 8.18
N PRO A 23 -1.82 13.43 7.00
CA PRO A 23 -3.08 13.58 6.28
C PRO A 23 -4.29 12.89 6.95
N TRP A 24 -4.14 12.35 8.16
CA TRP A 24 -5.19 11.64 8.91
C TRP A 24 -5.55 12.28 10.26
N PHE A 25 -4.96 13.43 10.62
CA PHE A 25 -5.39 14.23 11.77
C PHE A 25 -6.41 15.28 11.32
N GLU A 26 -7.65 14.84 11.07
CA GLU A 26 -8.78 15.77 10.95
C GLU A 26 -9.11 16.35 12.33
N HIS A 27 -9.23 17.68 12.42
CA HIS A 27 -9.57 18.38 13.66
C HIS A 27 -10.94 17.92 14.19
N GLU A 28 -10.98 17.44 15.43
CA GLU A 28 -12.16 16.87 16.11
C GLU A 28 -13.34 17.87 16.31
N ASN A 29 -13.18 19.13 15.90
CA ASN A 29 -14.18 20.19 16.06
C ASN A 29 -15.17 20.34 14.89
N ASP A 30 -15.01 19.59 13.79
CA ASP A 30 -15.92 19.69 12.62
C ASP A 30 -17.15 18.76 12.69
N PHE A 31 -17.29 17.96 13.76
CA PHE A 31 -18.35 16.94 13.87
C PHE A 31 -19.68 17.42 14.44
N ARG A 32 -19.83 18.69 14.83
CA ARG A 32 -21.02 19.11 15.61
C ARG A 32 -22.17 19.76 14.83
N ASN A 33 -22.08 19.97 13.52
CA ASN A 33 -23.17 20.67 12.79
C ASN A 33 -23.67 20.08 11.47
N ASN A 34 -23.24 18.88 11.05
CA ASN A 34 -23.66 18.32 9.74
C ASN A 34 -24.40 16.96 9.80
N ASN A 35 -25.00 16.60 10.93
CA ASN A 35 -25.64 15.29 11.14
C ASN A 35 -27.00 15.07 10.44
N LYS A 36 -27.41 15.94 9.51
CA LYS A 36 -28.66 15.74 8.75
C LYS A 36 -28.52 15.72 7.22
N LEU A 37 -27.31 15.90 6.69
CA LEU A 37 -27.04 15.84 5.24
C LEU A 37 -25.97 14.81 4.84
N ARG A 38 -25.25 14.20 5.80
CA ARG A 38 -24.12 13.29 5.51
C ARG A 38 -24.50 11.83 5.23
N TYR A 39 -25.76 11.42 5.46
CA TYR A 39 -26.22 10.05 5.17
C TYR A 39 -26.81 9.86 3.76
N ARG A 40 -26.89 10.92 2.94
CA ARG A 40 -27.34 10.82 1.53
C ARG A 40 -26.22 10.94 0.50
N ALA A 41 -25.02 11.33 0.91
CA ALA A 41 -23.88 11.54 0.00
C ALA A 41 -22.97 10.31 -0.18
N HIS A 42 -23.34 9.15 0.38
CA HIS A 42 -22.60 7.90 0.22
C HIS A 42 -23.24 6.92 -0.79
N ASP A 43 -24.39 7.26 -1.39
CA ASP A 43 -25.15 6.34 -2.27
C ASP A 43 -25.38 6.85 -3.71
N GLU A 44 -24.86 8.02 -4.07
CA GLU A 44 -24.96 8.59 -5.42
C GLU A 44 -23.58 9.15 -5.77
N ILE A 45 -22.63 8.40 -6.33
CA ILE A 45 -22.57 7.92 -7.71
C ILE A 45 -21.88 6.55 -7.70
N LYS A 46 -22.64 5.47 -7.92
CA LYS A 46 -22.09 4.16 -8.33
C LYS A 46 -21.50 4.31 -9.74
N LYS A 47 -20.32 4.89 -9.84
CA LYS A 47 -19.46 4.76 -11.03
C LYS A 47 -19.26 3.25 -11.21
N SER A 48 -19.48 2.73 -12.41
CA SER A 48 -19.24 1.32 -12.73
C SER A 48 -17.81 0.97 -12.29
N GLN A 49 -17.68 0.21 -11.21
CA GLN A 49 -16.38 -0.26 -10.72
C GLN A 49 -15.71 -1.01 -11.88
N ILE A 50 -14.46 -0.66 -12.16
CA ILE A 50 -13.71 -1.22 -13.29
C ILE A 50 -13.56 -2.73 -13.09
N ASP A 51 -13.87 -3.53 -14.11
CA ASP A 51 -13.69 -4.98 -14.06
C ASP A 51 -12.36 -5.41 -14.69
N PHE A 52 -11.40 -5.76 -13.83
CA PHE A 52 -10.09 -6.30 -14.22
C PHE A 52 -10.12 -7.77 -14.66
N SER A 53 -11.27 -8.45 -14.59
CA SER A 53 -11.38 -9.87 -14.92
C SER A 53 -10.95 -10.16 -16.36
N GLY A 54 -10.28 -11.29 -16.57
CA GLY A 54 -9.85 -11.72 -17.89
C GLY A 54 -8.56 -12.53 -17.89
N ILE A 55 -8.19 -12.96 -19.09
CA ILE A 55 -6.89 -13.57 -19.37
C ILE A 55 -6.04 -12.52 -20.07
N TRP A 56 -4.83 -12.31 -19.57
CA TRP A 56 -3.95 -11.22 -19.95
C TRP A 56 -2.58 -11.77 -20.37
N SER A 57 -2.00 -11.20 -21.42
CA SER A 57 -0.61 -11.45 -21.83
C SER A 57 0.07 -10.14 -22.16
N GLY A 58 1.34 -10.02 -21.80
CA GLY A 58 1.99 -8.73 -21.87
C GLY A 58 3.50 -8.80 -21.71
N GLN A 59 4.06 -7.63 -21.42
CA GLN A 59 5.49 -7.43 -21.24
C GLN A 59 5.73 -6.46 -20.08
N CYS A 60 6.85 -6.62 -19.40
CA CYS A 60 7.34 -5.71 -18.36
C CYS A 60 8.69 -5.15 -18.79
N ASP A 61 8.84 -3.82 -18.83
CA ASP A 61 10.07 -3.14 -19.23
C ASP A 61 10.73 -3.72 -20.51
N ASN A 62 9.90 -4.00 -21.52
CA ASN A 62 10.24 -4.61 -22.82
C ASN A 62 10.64 -6.10 -22.79
N ASN A 63 10.46 -6.80 -21.68
CA ASN A 63 10.68 -8.23 -21.57
C ASN A 63 9.33 -8.98 -21.49
N PRO A 64 9.20 -10.17 -22.10
CA PRO A 64 7.99 -10.97 -21.99
C PRO A 64 7.58 -11.21 -20.53
N ALA A 65 6.32 -10.92 -20.20
CA ALA A 65 5.78 -11.13 -18.87
C ALA A 65 5.03 -12.46 -18.78
N VAL A 66 4.95 -13.00 -17.58
CA VAL A 66 4.08 -14.16 -17.29
C VAL A 66 2.63 -13.76 -17.53
N GLY A 67 1.86 -14.61 -18.21
CA GLY A 67 0.44 -14.38 -18.45
C GLY A 67 -0.36 -14.38 -17.14
N LEU A 68 -1.37 -13.52 -17.05
CA LEU A 68 -2.21 -13.39 -15.87
C LEU A 68 -3.62 -13.90 -16.15
N THR A 69 -4.24 -14.54 -15.16
CA THR A 69 -5.69 -14.74 -15.13
C THR A 69 -6.25 -14.04 -13.91
N ILE A 70 -7.11 -13.05 -14.14
CA ILE A 70 -7.72 -12.25 -13.07
C ILE A 70 -9.18 -12.61 -12.94
N LYS A 71 -9.62 -12.84 -11.71
CA LYS A 71 -11.03 -12.94 -11.33
C LYS A 71 -11.33 -11.83 -10.34
N HIS A 72 -12.17 -10.89 -10.74
CA HIS A 72 -12.50 -9.72 -9.93
C HIS A 72 -13.99 -9.68 -9.65
N THR A 73 -14.33 -9.51 -8.38
CA THR A 73 -15.68 -9.25 -7.90
C THR A 73 -15.67 -7.93 -7.13
N ARG A 74 -16.82 -7.54 -6.58
CA ARG A 74 -16.92 -6.28 -5.85
C ARG A 74 -15.93 -6.16 -4.69
N ASP A 75 -15.73 -7.25 -3.96
CA ASP A 75 -15.02 -7.27 -2.68
C ASP A 75 -13.76 -8.16 -2.72
N HIS A 76 -13.54 -8.89 -3.81
CA HIS A 76 -12.44 -9.84 -3.92
C HIS A 76 -11.75 -9.74 -5.28
N ILE A 77 -10.43 -9.92 -5.27
CA ILE A 77 -9.64 -10.13 -6.48
C ILE A 77 -8.76 -11.37 -6.30
N SER A 78 -8.73 -12.21 -7.34
CA SER A 78 -7.78 -13.31 -7.47
C SER A 78 -6.92 -13.09 -8.71
N ILE A 79 -5.61 -13.24 -8.58
CA ILE A 79 -4.63 -13.10 -9.66
C ILE A 79 -3.84 -14.41 -9.73
N SER A 80 -3.92 -15.08 -10.87
CA SER A 80 -3.13 -16.28 -11.14
C SER A 80 -2.04 -16.00 -12.17
N TYR A 81 -0.83 -16.47 -11.86
CA TYR A 81 0.37 -16.37 -12.70
C TYR A 81 0.74 -17.74 -13.31
N GLY A 82 -0.22 -18.68 -13.35
CA GLY A 82 -0.03 -20.04 -13.84
C GLY A 82 0.54 -21.02 -12.81
N PHE A 83 1.60 -20.66 -12.09
CA PHE A 83 2.22 -21.50 -11.05
C PHE A 83 1.85 -21.09 -9.61
N MET A 84 1.27 -19.90 -9.44
CA MET A 84 0.79 -19.39 -8.16
C MET A 84 -0.50 -18.60 -8.35
N GLU A 85 -1.31 -18.53 -7.29
CA GLU A 85 -2.55 -17.75 -7.24
C GLU A 85 -2.56 -16.92 -5.95
N GLU A 86 -2.74 -15.61 -6.10
CA GLU A 86 -2.89 -14.68 -4.99
C GLU A 86 -4.35 -14.27 -4.88
N LYS A 87 -4.92 -14.29 -3.67
CA LYS A 87 -6.31 -13.91 -3.40
C LYS A 87 -6.31 -12.75 -2.44
N TYR A 88 -7.16 -11.76 -2.64
CA TYR A 88 -7.28 -10.61 -1.75
C TYR A 88 -8.74 -10.25 -1.51
N ILE A 89 -9.02 -9.80 -0.29
CA ILE A 89 -10.26 -9.13 0.07
C ILE A 89 -9.96 -7.63 0.03
N LEU A 90 -10.75 -6.88 -0.74
CA LEU A 90 -10.52 -5.45 -0.96
C LEU A 90 -10.82 -4.67 0.33
N GLY A 91 -9.88 -3.83 0.75
CA GLY A 91 -9.95 -3.04 1.98
C GLY A 91 -9.48 -3.78 3.23
N GLU A 92 -9.19 -5.07 3.15
CA GLU A 92 -8.64 -5.84 4.28
C GLU A 92 -7.11 -5.70 4.35
N VAL A 93 -6.58 -5.81 5.57
CA VAL A 93 -5.15 -5.96 5.84
C VAL A 93 -4.91 -7.41 6.22
N ARG A 94 -4.19 -8.15 5.38
CA ARG A 94 -3.69 -9.48 5.73
C ARG A 94 -2.34 -9.32 6.38
N ALA A 95 -2.20 -9.82 7.61
CA ALA A 95 -0.95 -9.81 8.34
C ALA A 95 -0.50 -11.25 8.58
N GLU A 96 0.78 -11.50 8.35
CA GLU A 96 1.43 -12.78 8.60
C GLU A 96 2.59 -12.54 9.55
N SER A 97 2.76 -13.39 10.56
CA SER A 97 3.89 -13.30 11.47
C SER A 97 4.34 -14.68 11.88
N SER A 98 5.64 -14.92 11.85
CA SER A 98 6.23 -16.18 12.32
C SER A 98 7.50 -15.89 13.14
N SER A 99 7.72 -16.68 14.18
CA SER A 99 8.93 -16.59 15.00
C SER A 99 9.49 -18.00 15.25
N ARG A 100 10.73 -18.24 14.82
CA ARG A 100 11.56 -19.40 15.15
C ARG A 100 12.84 -18.92 15.82
N LEU A 101 13.53 -19.82 16.53
CA LEU A 101 14.65 -19.53 17.45
C LEU A 101 15.76 -18.59 16.90
N SER A 102 15.90 -18.45 15.59
CA SER A 102 16.86 -17.55 14.92
C SER A 102 16.26 -16.68 13.80
N LEU A 103 14.96 -16.77 13.53
CA LEU A 103 14.29 -16.10 12.42
C LEU A 103 12.95 -15.54 12.90
N SER A 104 12.77 -14.23 12.79
CA SER A 104 11.48 -13.57 13.03
C SER A 104 11.06 -12.92 11.74
N GLU A 105 9.82 -13.16 11.32
CA GLU A 105 9.24 -12.65 10.09
C GLU A 105 7.88 -12.00 10.39
N SER A 106 7.61 -10.86 9.77
CA SER A 106 6.32 -10.18 9.83
C SER A 106 6.04 -9.54 8.48
N GLY A 107 4.87 -9.84 7.92
CA GLY A 107 4.41 -9.25 6.67
C GLY A 107 3.01 -8.68 6.80
N ASN A 108 2.70 -7.70 5.96
CA ASN A 108 1.33 -7.34 5.67
C ASN A 108 1.12 -7.09 4.18
N THR A 109 -0.10 -7.33 3.74
CA THR A 109 -0.58 -6.97 2.41
C THR A 109 -1.96 -6.34 2.54
N THR A 110 -2.17 -5.23 1.84
CA THR A 110 -3.49 -4.64 1.67
C THR A 110 -3.74 -4.29 0.21
N VAL A 111 -4.97 -4.48 -0.23
CA VAL A 111 -5.41 -4.15 -1.60
C VAL A 111 -6.63 -3.26 -1.50
N ARG A 112 -6.59 -2.08 -2.11
CA ARG A 112 -7.67 -1.10 -2.04
C ARG A 112 -7.82 -0.32 -3.33
N TRP A 113 -9.00 0.21 -3.55
CA TRP A 113 -9.22 1.20 -4.61
C TRP A 113 -8.39 2.47 -4.37
N ASN A 114 -7.92 3.08 -5.45
CA ASN A 114 -7.50 4.46 -5.41
C ASN A 114 -8.70 5.39 -5.18
N HIS A 115 -8.44 6.66 -4.89
CA HIS A 115 -9.47 7.64 -4.52
C HIS A 115 -10.60 7.75 -5.58
N ASP A 116 -10.24 7.63 -6.87
CA ASP A 116 -11.18 7.80 -7.98
C ASP A 116 -11.85 6.49 -8.45
N ASN A 117 -11.58 5.36 -7.77
CA ASN A 117 -12.03 4.00 -8.13
C ASN A 117 -11.65 3.57 -9.56
N THR A 118 -10.51 4.02 -10.06
CA THR A 118 -9.98 3.71 -11.39
C THR A 118 -8.81 2.71 -11.37
N ALA A 119 -8.23 2.46 -10.19
CA ALA A 119 -7.10 1.56 -10.04
C ALA A 119 -7.17 0.81 -8.70
N LEU A 120 -6.64 -0.40 -8.68
CA LEU A 120 -6.33 -1.13 -7.45
C LEU A 120 -4.90 -0.85 -7.03
N ILE A 121 -4.72 -0.54 -5.75
CA ILE A 121 -3.43 -0.27 -5.11
C ILE A 121 -3.15 -1.39 -4.13
N PHE A 122 -2.09 -2.13 -4.40
CA PHE A 122 -1.53 -3.16 -3.55
C PHE A 122 -0.39 -2.53 -2.77
N ILE A 123 -0.39 -2.69 -1.45
CA ILE A 123 0.69 -2.27 -0.57
C ILE A 123 1.12 -3.50 0.19
N ASN A 124 2.39 -3.84 0.08
CA ASN A 124 3.01 -4.96 0.78
C ASN A 124 4.15 -4.46 1.64
N TYR A 125 4.27 -5.05 2.81
CA TYR A 125 5.41 -4.90 3.69
C TYR A 125 5.82 -6.29 4.16
N HIS A 126 7.13 -6.54 4.19
CA HIS A 126 7.68 -7.76 4.76
C HIS A 126 8.99 -7.44 5.46
N LEU A 127 9.10 -7.86 6.71
CA LEU A 127 10.24 -7.65 7.58
C LEU A 127 10.71 -9.00 8.07
N PHE A 128 12.01 -9.26 7.96
CA PHE A 128 12.60 -10.45 8.55
C PHE A 128 13.99 -10.23 9.11
N ILE A 129 14.34 -11.00 10.13
CA ILE A 129 15.71 -11.14 10.62
C ILE A 129 16.31 -12.35 9.92
N ASN A 130 17.40 -12.16 9.18
CA ASN A 130 18.08 -13.25 8.48
C ASN A 130 18.98 -14.07 9.42
N GLU A 131 19.61 -15.12 8.91
CA GLU A 131 20.49 -16.00 9.69
C GLU A 131 21.73 -15.29 10.30
N THR A 132 22.14 -14.14 9.74
CA THR A 132 23.24 -13.33 10.28
C THR A 132 22.77 -12.34 11.35
N GLY A 133 21.48 -12.33 11.69
CA GLY A 133 20.88 -11.42 12.66
C GLY A 133 20.59 -10.02 12.10
N SER A 134 20.73 -9.81 10.79
CA SER A 134 20.46 -8.52 10.16
C SER A 134 18.98 -8.35 9.85
N LEU A 135 18.44 -7.17 10.16
CA LEU A 135 17.07 -6.80 9.85
C LEU A 135 16.95 -6.42 8.37
N ASN A 136 16.04 -7.08 7.65
CA ASN A 136 15.74 -6.78 6.26
C ASN A 136 14.28 -6.32 6.17
N VAL A 137 14.05 -5.21 5.48
CA VAL A 137 12.72 -4.64 5.26
C VAL A 137 12.47 -4.52 3.77
N PHE A 138 11.33 -5.05 3.36
CA PHE A 138 10.80 -4.99 2.01
C PHE A 138 9.50 -4.21 2.07
N PHE A 139 9.37 -3.22 1.20
CA PHE A 139 8.14 -2.49 1.00
C PHE A 139 7.85 -2.44 -0.49
N SER A 140 6.62 -2.71 -0.89
CA SER A 140 6.23 -2.54 -2.28
C SER A 140 4.87 -1.89 -2.40
N LYS A 141 4.73 -1.10 -3.46
CA LYS A 141 3.48 -0.51 -3.89
C LYS A 141 3.27 -0.87 -5.35
N VAL A 142 2.16 -1.54 -5.65
CA VAL A 142 1.77 -1.87 -7.02
C VAL A 142 0.44 -1.21 -7.33
N SER A 143 0.32 -0.57 -8.48
CA SER A 143 -0.94 -0.06 -9.01
C SER A 143 -1.34 -0.84 -10.25
N MET A 144 -2.60 -1.25 -10.29
CA MET A 144 -3.22 -1.94 -11.43
C MET A 144 -4.38 -1.10 -11.95
N ALA A 145 -4.33 -0.70 -13.21
CA ALA A 145 -5.33 0.15 -13.87
C ALA A 145 -5.71 -0.42 -15.24
N LEU A 146 -6.90 -0.09 -15.73
CA LEU A 146 -7.27 -0.30 -17.13
C LEU A 146 -7.14 1.03 -17.87
N GLU A 147 -6.22 1.08 -18.83
CA GLU A 147 -6.00 2.22 -19.71
C GLU A 147 -6.27 1.75 -21.14
N GLN A 148 -7.28 2.31 -21.81
CA GLN A 148 -7.58 1.98 -23.22
C GLN A 148 -7.70 0.45 -23.47
N GLU A 149 -8.39 -0.25 -22.59
CA GLU A 149 -8.58 -1.72 -22.60
C GLU A 149 -7.33 -2.56 -22.30
N GLN A 150 -6.18 -1.93 -22.06
CA GLN A 150 -4.96 -2.59 -21.60
C GLN A 150 -4.89 -2.58 -20.08
N LEU A 151 -4.40 -3.68 -19.51
CA LEU A 151 -4.08 -3.76 -18.09
C LEU A 151 -2.67 -3.21 -17.88
N VAL A 152 -2.58 -2.09 -17.18
CA VAL A 152 -1.33 -1.42 -16.83
C VAL A 152 -1.01 -1.71 -15.37
N VAL A 153 0.12 -2.36 -15.12
CA VAL A 153 0.61 -2.70 -13.78
C VAL A 153 1.93 -2.01 -13.54
N LYS A 154 1.99 -1.12 -12.53
CA LYS A 154 3.22 -0.40 -12.17
C LYS A 154 3.61 -0.75 -10.74
N GLY A 155 4.82 -1.25 -10.55
CA GLY A 155 5.36 -1.62 -9.25
C GLY A 155 6.49 -0.69 -8.84
N GLN A 156 6.53 -0.36 -7.55
CA GLN A 156 7.66 0.26 -6.89
C GLN A 156 8.06 -0.65 -5.74
N HIS A 157 9.34 -1.01 -5.69
CA HIS A 157 9.91 -1.87 -4.67
C HIS A 157 11.02 -1.14 -3.93
N PHE A 158 11.04 -1.28 -2.61
CA PHE A 158 12.02 -0.71 -1.72
C PHE A 158 12.55 -1.82 -0.83
N GLN A 159 13.86 -1.97 -0.79
CA GLN A 159 14.54 -2.95 0.04
C GLN A 159 15.65 -2.27 0.84
N THR A 160 15.68 -2.49 2.15
CA THR A 160 16.85 -2.13 2.96
C THR A 160 17.91 -3.23 2.84
N GLY A 161 19.18 -2.84 2.68
CA GLY A 161 20.31 -3.76 2.79
C GLY A 161 20.53 -4.24 4.24
N ASN A 162 21.73 -4.79 4.50
CA ASN A 162 22.17 -5.20 5.85
C ASN A 162 22.32 -4.01 6.81
N THR A 163 22.30 -2.78 6.30
CA THR A 163 22.30 -1.51 7.02
C THR A 163 21.07 -0.71 6.61
N LEU A 164 20.45 0.01 7.56
CA LEU A 164 19.25 0.82 7.30
C LEU A 164 19.48 1.98 6.32
N ASP A 165 20.74 2.33 6.05
CA ASP A 165 21.14 3.46 5.22
C ASP A 165 21.16 3.13 3.71
N ASP A 166 21.19 1.85 3.34
CA ASP A 166 21.21 1.40 1.95
C ASP A 166 19.81 0.98 1.48
N ILE A 167 18.98 1.97 1.09
CA ILE A 167 17.67 1.70 0.48
C ILE A 167 17.85 1.57 -1.03
N LYS A 168 17.61 0.35 -1.55
CA LYS A 168 17.49 0.12 -2.98
C LYS A 168 16.05 0.32 -3.41
N GLN A 169 15.85 1.11 -4.46
CA GLN A 169 14.55 1.32 -5.08
C GLN A 169 14.56 0.77 -6.51
N GLU A 170 13.54 -0.02 -6.82
CA GLU A 170 13.32 -0.56 -8.16
C GLU A 170 11.90 -0.22 -8.63
N THR A 171 11.74 0.02 -9.93
CA THR A 171 10.46 0.30 -10.56
C THR A 171 10.27 -0.64 -11.72
N ILE A 172 9.07 -1.20 -11.86
CA ILE A 172 8.69 -2.07 -12.96
C ILE A 172 7.38 -1.58 -13.57
N SER A 173 7.28 -1.59 -14.90
CA SER A 173 6.05 -1.26 -15.61
C SER A 173 5.69 -2.37 -16.58
N CYS A 174 4.51 -2.94 -16.40
CA CYS A 174 3.96 -3.98 -17.25
C CYS A 174 2.70 -3.49 -17.97
N ILE A 175 2.57 -3.88 -19.23
CA ILE A 175 1.40 -3.63 -20.06
C ILE A 175 0.93 -4.98 -20.57
N TYR A 176 -0.35 -5.28 -20.35
CA TYR A 176 -0.96 -6.51 -20.83
C TYR A 176 -2.16 -6.22 -21.72
N ASP A 177 -2.23 -6.99 -22.79
CA ASP A 177 -3.38 -7.07 -23.68
C ASP A 177 -4.29 -8.22 -23.23
N ARG A 178 -5.60 -8.00 -23.36
CA ARG A 178 -6.60 -9.02 -23.11
C ARG A 178 -6.56 -10.06 -24.23
N LYS A 179 -6.60 -11.34 -23.87
CA LYS A 179 -6.76 -12.46 -24.82
C LYS A 179 -8.20 -12.73 -25.19
#